data_AF-A0A2K4ZJ02-F1
#
_entry.id   AF-A0A2K4ZJ02-F1
#
_cell.length_a   1.000
_cell.length_b   1.000
_cell.length_c   1.000
_cell.angle_alpha   90.00
_cell.angle_beta   90.00
_cell.angle_gamma   90.00
#
_symmetry.space_group_name_H-M   'P 1'
#
loop_
_entity.id
_entity.type
_entity.pdbx_description
1 polymer ?
#
loop_
_entity_poly.entity_id
_entity_poly.type
_entity_poly.pdbx_seq_one_letter_code
_entity_poly.pdbx_strand_id
1 'polypeptide(L)'
;MATRTRTSRNEFHLDDKEQHILDEKFKLSGMKSKSAFIRKLILYRYVYDVNYSFLRKYNTKLGRINSSLNQIAKRINSANHIYQKDMDEVKELMKQVWQSQEIKSKCTSI
;
A
#
# COMPACT_ATOMS: atom_id res chain seq x y z
N MET A 1 -6.83 -50.56 -10.60
CA MET A 1 -7.18 -49.15 -10.28
C MET A 1 -5.91 -48.32 -10.32
N ALA A 2 -5.88 -47.20 -11.05
CA ALA A 2 -4.70 -46.35 -11.10
C ALA A 2 -4.49 -45.62 -9.77
N THR A 3 -3.33 -45.81 -9.12
CA THR A 3 -2.98 -45.14 -7.87
C THR A 3 -2.81 -43.65 -8.13
N ARG A 4 -3.60 -42.82 -7.45
CA ARG A 4 -3.51 -41.36 -7.55
C ARG A 4 -2.31 -40.87 -6.72
N THR A 5 -1.45 -40.07 -7.34
CA THR A 5 -0.32 -39.39 -6.66
C THR A 5 -0.74 -38.17 -5.85
N ARG A 6 -1.96 -37.63 -6.06
CA ARG A 6 -2.49 -36.45 -5.36
C ARG A 6 -3.75 -36.83 -4.59
N THR A 7 -3.63 -36.94 -3.28
CA THR A 7 -4.66 -37.48 -2.37
C THR A 7 -5.33 -36.41 -1.50
N SER A 8 -4.61 -35.34 -1.14
CA SER A 8 -5.14 -34.24 -0.32
C SER A 8 -6.08 -33.33 -1.11
N ARG A 9 -7.27 -33.07 -0.55
CA ARG A 9 -8.29 -32.18 -1.11
C ARG A 9 -8.30 -30.85 -0.35
N ASN A 10 -8.20 -29.74 -1.08
CA ASN A 10 -8.35 -28.38 -0.55
C ASN A 10 -9.55 -27.72 -1.24
N GLU A 11 -10.42 -27.08 -0.47
CA GLU A 11 -11.63 -26.40 -0.95
C GLU A 11 -11.63 -24.93 -0.52
N PHE A 12 -12.22 -24.07 -1.35
CA PHE A 12 -12.43 -22.67 -1.05
C PHE A 12 -13.75 -22.21 -1.69
N HIS A 13 -14.43 -21.31 -1.01
CA HIS A 13 -15.69 -20.71 -1.47
C HIS A 13 -15.39 -19.30 -1.96
N LEU A 14 -15.92 -18.95 -3.13
CA LEU A 14 -15.76 -17.65 -3.77
C LEU A 14 -17.13 -17.02 -3.93
N ASP A 15 -17.20 -15.70 -3.80
CA ASP A 15 -18.35 -14.95 -4.27
C ASP A 15 -18.40 -14.87 -5.81
N ASP A 16 -19.49 -14.36 -6.37
CA ASP A 16 -19.68 -14.30 -7.83
C ASP A 16 -18.59 -13.46 -8.53
N LYS A 17 -18.08 -12.42 -7.88
CA LYS A 17 -17.05 -11.54 -8.44
C LYS A 17 -15.69 -12.23 -8.42
N GLU A 18 -15.34 -12.85 -7.31
CA GLU A 18 -14.12 -13.64 -7.17
C GLU A 18 -14.08 -14.81 -8.15
N GLN A 19 -15.22 -15.48 -8.33
CA GLN A 19 -15.38 -16.56 -9.31
C GLN A 19 -15.19 -16.06 -10.74
N HIS A 20 -15.76 -14.89 -11.07
CA HIS A 20 -15.58 -14.27 -12.37
C HIS A 20 -14.09 -13.95 -12.66
N ILE A 21 -13.40 -13.34 -11.69
CA ILE A 21 -11.97 -13.03 -11.80
C ILE A 21 -11.14 -14.30 -11.98
N LEU A 22 -11.45 -15.37 -11.25
CA LEU A 22 -10.77 -16.66 -11.39
C LEU A 22 -10.93 -17.22 -12.82
N ASP A 23 -12.14 -17.11 -13.37
CA ASP A 23 -12.47 -17.65 -14.69
C ASP A 23 -11.80 -16.88 -15.82
N GLU A 24 -11.75 -15.55 -15.73
CA GLU A 24 -10.98 -14.72 -16.68
C GLU A 24 -9.49 -15.06 -16.64
N LYS A 25 -8.90 -15.12 -15.44
CA LYS A 25 -7.49 -15.48 -15.28
C LYS A 25 -7.19 -16.89 -15.80
N PHE A 26 -8.11 -17.83 -15.58
CA PHE A 26 -7.97 -19.18 -16.10
C PHE A 26 -8.02 -19.21 -17.64
N LYS A 27 -8.97 -18.49 -18.26
CA LYS A 27 -9.05 -18.34 -19.73
C LYS A 27 -7.75 -17.79 -20.30
N LEU A 28 -7.21 -16.73 -19.70
CA LEU A 28 -5.96 -16.10 -20.11
C LEU A 28 -4.73 -17.02 -19.94
N SER A 29 -4.79 -17.96 -18.98
CA SER A 29 -3.66 -18.88 -18.72
C SER A 29 -3.43 -19.93 -19.82
N GLY A 30 -4.44 -20.20 -20.67
CA GLY A 30 -4.39 -21.25 -21.69
C GLY A 30 -4.26 -22.68 -21.14
N MET A 31 -4.46 -22.90 -19.83
CA MET A 31 -4.31 -24.21 -19.21
C MET A 31 -5.53 -25.10 -19.41
N LYS A 32 -5.30 -26.42 -19.47
CA LYS A 32 -6.36 -27.41 -19.70
C LYS A 32 -7.28 -27.66 -18.49
N SER A 33 -6.89 -27.24 -17.28
CA SER A 33 -7.64 -27.51 -16.05
C SER A 33 -7.48 -26.38 -15.04
N LYS A 34 -8.60 -25.92 -14.46
CA LYS A 34 -8.62 -24.94 -13.36
C LYS A 34 -7.76 -25.42 -12.18
N SER A 35 -7.81 -26.71 -11.84
CA SER A 35 -7.00 -27.26 -10.73
C SER A 35 -5.50 -27.20 -11.01
N ALA A 36 -5.08 -27.36 -12.27
CA ALA A 36 -3.67 -27.20 -12.64
C ALA A 36 -3.24 -25.72 -12.56
N PHE A 37 -4.10 -24.81 -13.00
CA PHE A 37 -3.89 -23.36 -12.91
C PHE A 37 -3.74 -22.90 -11.46
N ILE A 38 -4.71 -23.23 -10.61
CA ILE A 38 -4.71 -22.87 -9.18
C ILE A 38 -3.48 -23.46 -8.49
N ARG A 39 -3.15 -24.74 -8.74
CA ARG A 39 -1.96 -25.37 -8.15
C ARG A 39 -0.67 -24.68 -8.59
N LYS A 40 -0.55 -24.31 -9.86
CA LYS A 40 0.64 -23.58 -10.35
C LYS A 40 0.76 -22.22 -9.65
N LEU A 41 -0.38 -21.53 -9.47
CA LEU A 41 -0.45 -20.24 -8.82
C LEU A 41 -0.10 -20.33 -7.33
N ILE A 42 -0.53 -21.37 -6.62
CA ILE A 42 -0.22 -21.57 -5.20
C ILE A 42 1.23 -22.02 -4.98
N LEU A 43 1.76 -22.92 -5.82
CA LEU A 43 3.07 -23.54 -5.59
C LEU A 43 4.26 -22.70 -6.11
N TYR A 44 4.08 -21.98 -7.22
CA TYR A 44 5.20 -21.32 -7.91
C TYR A 44 5.14 -19.80 -7.88
N ARG A 45 4.05 -19.20 -7.39
CA ARG A 45 3.99 -17.75 -7.25
C ARG A 45 4.70 -17.34 -5.97
N TYR A 46 5.55 -16.33 -6.07
CA TYR A 46 6.17 -15.73 -4.90
C TYR A 46 5.11 -15.14 -3.98
N VAL A 47 5.18 -15.51 -2.71
CA VAL A 47 4.45 -14.84 -1.62
C VAL A 47 5.33 -13.69 -1.16
N TYR A 48 4.96 -12.46 -1.52
CA TYR A 48 5.65 -11.28 -1.03
C TYR A 48 4.98 -10.83 0.27
N ASP A 49 5.75 -10.79 1.36
CA ASP A 49 5.38 -9.99 2.52
C ASP A 49 5.84 -8.55 2.27
N VAL A 50 4.94 -7.74 1.73
CA VAL A 50 5.26 -6.33 1.44
C VAL A 50 5.15 -5.55 2.74
N ASN A 51 6.30 -5.23 3.32
CA ASN A 51 6.38 -4.46 4.55
C ASN A 51 6.11 -2.96 4.29
N TYR A 52 4.86 -2.54 4.45
CA TYR A 52 4.44 -1.13 4.35
C TYR A 52 4.69 -0.29 5.61
N SER A 53 5.42 -0.80 6.61
CA SER A 53 5.64 -0.09 7.88
C SER A 53 6.32 1.27 7.68
N PHE A 54 7.24 1.37 6.70
CA PHE A 54 7.88 2.62 6.34
C PHE A 54 6.87 3.65 5.82
N LEU A 55 6.04 3.26 4.84
CA LEU A 55 5.04 4.16 4.23
C LEU A 55 4.00 4.61 5.27
N ARG A 56 3.60 3.70 6.16
CA ARG A 56 2.69 4.03 7.27
C ARG A 56 3.31 5.04 8.23
N LYS A 57 4.57 4.83 8.66
CA LYS A 57 5.30 5.78 9.52
C LYS A 57 5.48 7.13 8.85
N TYR A 58 5.80 7.13 7.55
CA TYR A 58 5.92 8.34 6.73
C TYR A 58 4.61 9.13 6.70
N ASN A 59 3.49 8.49 6.37
CA ASN A 59 2.18 9.15 6.32
C ASN A 59 1.75 9.71 7.68
N THR A 60 2.02 8.98 8.77
CA THR A 60 1.75 9.48 10.14
C THR A 60 2.55 10.73 10.45
N LYS A 61 3.84 10.79 10.09
CA LYS A 61 4.67 11.99 10.29
C LYS A 61 4.15 13.17 9.47
N LEU A 62 3.81 12.93 8.20
CA LEU A 62 3.29 13.95 7.30
C LEU A 62 1.94 14.51 7.80
N GLY A 63 1.06 13.65 8.32
CA GLY A 63 -0.20 14.06 8.93
C GLY A 63 -0.02 14.96 10.16
N ARG A 64 1.01 14.71 10.99
CA ARG A 64 1.34 15.57 12.14
C ARG A 64 1.81 16.95 11.68
N ILE A 65 2.69 17.02 10.69
CA ILE A 65 3.16 18.29 10.12
C ILE A 65 1.99 19.09 9.54
N ASN A 66 1.09 18.43 8.81
CA ASN A 66 -0.10 19.09 8.25
C ASN A 66 -1.02 19.64 9.34
N SER A 67 -1.19 18.92 10.45
CA SER A 67 -1.95 19.40 11.61
C SER A 67 -1.32 20.64 12.24
N SER A 68 0.01 20.66 12.42
CA SER A 68 0.73 21.82 12.93
C SER A 68 0.59 23.04 12.02
N LEU A 69 0.74 22.86 10.70
CA LEU A 69 0.52 23.93 9.72
C LEU A 69 -0.91 24.47 9.78
N ASN A 70 -1.91 23.59 9.92
CA ASN A 70 -3.30 24.01 10.04
C ASN A 70 -3.56 24.83 11.33
N GLN A 71 -2.86 24.52 12.42
CA GLN A 71 -2.94 25.33 13.64
C GLN A 71 -2.35 26.73 13.45
N ILE A 72 -1.23 26.85 12.73
CA ILE A 72 -0.64 28.14 12.38
C ILE A 72 -1.59 28.93 11.46
N ALA A 73 -2.15 28.28 10.45
CA ALA A 73 -3.12 28.91 9.54
C ALA A 73 -4.34 29.44 10.31
N LYS A 74 -4.90 28.65 11.24
CA LYS A 74 -5.98 29.11 12.12
C LYS A 74 -5.56 30.29 12.99
N ARG A 75 -4.37 30.27 13.58
CA ARG A 75 -3.84 31.40 14.37
C ARG A 75 -3.73 32.68 13.55
N ILE A 76 -3.16 32.61 12.36
CA ILE A 76 -3.02 33.76 11.45
C ILE A 76 -4.41 34.29 11.05
N ASN A 77 -5.33 33.41 10.66
CA ASN A 77 -6.69 33.79 10.27
C ASN A 77 -7.49 34.42 11.42
N SER A 78 -7.26 33.98 12.66
CA SER A 78 -7.92 34.56 13.84
C SER A 78 -7.30 35.88 14.31
N ALA A 79 -5.97 36.03 14.19
CA ALA A 79 -5.26 37.22 14.66
C ALA A 79 -5.26 38.36 13.64
N ASN A 80 -5.53 38.08 12.37
CA ASN A 80 -5.44 39.04 11.24
C ASN A 80 -4.08 39.75 11.14
N HIS A 81 -3.04 39.19 11.77
CA HIS A 81 -1.66 39.67 11.79
C HIS A 81 -0.72 38.47 11.72
N ILE A 82 0.33 38.57 10.92
CA ILE A 82 1.35 37.52 10.75
C ILE A 82 2.51 37.81 11.70
N TYR A 83 2.80 36.90 12.63
CA TYR A 83 3.99 37.00 13.47
C TYR A 83 5.18 36.36 12.76
N GLN A 84 6.36 36.98 12.88
CA GLN A 84 7.61 36.43 12.34
C GLN A 84 7.87 35.00 12.84
N LYS A 85 7.52 34.72 14.10
CA LYS A 85 7.63 33.41 14.73
C LYS A 85 6.80 32.33 14.03
N ASP A 86 5.59 32.67 13.58
CA ASP A 86 4.73 31.72 12.84
C ASP A 86 5.34 31.41 11.46
N MET A 87 5.96 32.40 10.80
CA MET A 87 6.66 32.21 9.53
C MET A 87 7.92 31.35 9.67
N ASP A 88 8.66 31.51 10.77
CA ASP A 88 9.84 30.69 11.06
C ASP A 88 9.43 29.24 11.37
N GLU A 89 8.33 29.03 12.10
CA GLU A 89 7.76 27.71 12.37
C GLU A 89 7.30 27.01 11.07
N VAL A 90 6.65 27.73 10.16
CA VAL A 90 6.27 27.22 8.83
C VAL A 90 7.50 26.80 8.01
N LYS A 91 8.56 27.62 7.99
CA LYS A 91 9.80 27.30 7.28
C LYS A 91 10.45 26.02 7.80
N GLU A 92 10.50 25.84 9.12
CA GLU A 92 11.07 24.65 9.72
C GLU A 92 10.23 23.39 9.43
N LEU A 93 8.89 23.50 9.50
CA LEU A 93 7.99 22.41 9.12
C LEU A 93 8.14 22.02 7.64
N MET A 94 8.28 23.00 6.75
CA MET A 94 8.49 22.73 5.32
C MET A 94 9.85 22.08 5.03
N LYS A 95 10.89 22.45 5.78
CA LYS A 95 12.20 21.76 5.70
C LYS A 95 12.09 20.29 6.08
N GLN A 96 11.32 19.96 7.11
CA GLN A 96 11.07 18.56 7.52
C GLN A 96 10.29 17.77 6.46
N VAL A 97 9.32 18.41 5.78
CA VAL A 97 8.61 17.81 4.64
C VAL A 97 9.57 17.52 3.50
N TRP A 98 10.42 18.49 3.13
CA TRP A 98 11.41 18.33 2.06
C TRP A 98 12.36 17.15 2.30
N GLN A 99 12.97 17.08 3.49
CA GLN A 99 13.85 15.96 3.86
C GLN A 99 13.11 14.62 3.84
N SER A 100 11.84 14.59 4.27
CA SER A 100 11.03 13.38 4.24
C SER A 100 10.71 12.93 2.81
N GLN A 101 10.49 13.86 1.88
CA GLN A 101 10.25 13.57 0.46
C GLN A 101 11.50 13.00 -0.23
N GLU A 102 12.70 13.53 0.05
CA GLU A 102 13.95 12.98 -0.48
C GLU A 102 14.17 11.52 -0.05
N ILE A 103 13.88 11.20 1.22
CA ILE A 103 13.99 9.83 1.74
C ILE A 103 12.97 8.91 1.06
N LYS A 104 11.72 9.36 0.89
CA LYS A 104 10.69 8.60 0.16
C LYS A 104 11.12 8.33 -1.28
N SER A 105 11.63 9.34 -1.99
CA SER A 105 12.08 9.20 -3.37
C SER A 105 13.17 8.13 -3.50
N LYS A 106 14.12 8.07 -2.56
CA LYS A 106 15.17 7.03 -2.56
C LYS A 106 14.63 5.61 -2.31
N CYS A 107 13.61 5.47 -1.46
CA CYS A 107 13.01 4.16 -1.15
C CYS A 107 12.05 3.63 -2.23
N THR A 108 11.61 4.46 -3.16
CA THR A 108 10.62 4.07 -4.21
C THR A 108 11.30 3.68 -5.53
N SER A 109 12.63 3.83 -5.63
CA SER A 109 13.42 3.56 -6.85
C SER A 109 13.96 2.12 -6.97
N ILE A 110 13.33 1.15 -6.29
CA ILE A 110 13.60 -0.29 -6.41
C ILE A 110 12.37 -0.94 -7.04
#